data_AF-A0AAW1NSQ5-F1
#
_entry.id   AF-A0AAW1NSQ5-F1
#
_cell.length_a   1.000
_cell.length_b   1.000
_cell.length_c   1.000
_cell.angle_alpha   90.00
_cell.angle_beta   90.00
_cell.angle_gamma   90.00
#
_symmetry.space_group_name_H-M   'P 1'
#
loop_
_entity.id
_entity.type
_entity.pdbx_description
1 polymer ?
#
loop_
_entity_poly.entity_id
_entity_poly.type
_entity_poly.pdbx_seq_one_letter_code
_entity_poly.pdbx_strand_id
1 'polypeptide(L)'
;MTPDILESLGHAVQGLYLDAGQFLSAPPPEVLQKHPDKGRGFLSWRDQVLVAAVRDPMLPTFSSWHKTKDKGIKVDLISGALELTPGRYLDIVEALQPDIFASLGDEIPTEVSSRICQTQHFRFHPMRLWPRRR
;
A
#
# COMPACT_ATOMS: atom_id res chain seq x y z
N MET A 1 15.05 -11.78 -10.29
CA MET A 1 14.92 -12.89 -11.26
C MET A 1 14.82 -12.26 -12.63
N THR A 2 15.54 -12.78 -13.63
CA THR A 2 15.53 -12.22 -14.98
C THR A 2 14.38 -12.81 -15.81
N PRO A 3 13.91 -12.12 -16.88
CA PRO A 3 12.78 -12.59 -17.69
C PRO A 3 12.97 -13.98 -18.31
N ASP A 4 14.18 -14.33 -18.74
CA ASP A 4 14.54 -15.65 -19.28
C ASP A 4 14.36 -16.78 -18.26
N ILE A 5 14.69 -16.52 -16.99
CA ILE A 5 14.45 -17.50 -15.91
C ILE A 5 12.95 -17.63 -15.68
N LEU A 6 12.19 -16.52 -15.70
CA LEU A 6 10.74 -16.56 -15.54
C LEU A 6 10.07 -17.38 -16.67
N GLU A 7 10.51 -17.19 -17.91
CA GLU A 7 10.04 -17.97 -19.07
C GLU A 7 10.35 -19.47 -18.91
N SER A 8 11.52 -19.82 -18.37
CA SER A 8 11.91 -21.22 -18.13
C SER A 8 11.01 -21.96 -17.12
N LEU A 9 10.32 -21.21 -16.24
CA LEU A 9 9.35 -21.78 -15.30
C LEU A 9 8.02 -22.15 -15.98
N GLY A 10 7.80 -21.71 -17.23
CA GLY A 10 6.61 -22.02 -18.02
C GLY A 10 5.31 -21.67 -17.29
N HIS A 11 4.33 -22.58 -17.33
CA HIS A 11 3.02 -22.38 -16.70
C HIS A 11 3.02 -22.41 -15.15
N ALA A 12 4.17 -22.65 -14.51
CA ALA A 12 4.26 -22.65 -13.05
C ALA A 12 4.06 -21.25 -12.46
N VAL A 13 4.33 -20.18 -13.22
CA VAL A 13 4.11 -18.80 -12.79
C VAL A 13 3.05 -18.15 -13.68
N GLN A 14 1.86 -17.98 -13.11
CA GLN A 14 0.71 -17.38 -13.80
C GLN A 14 0.57 -15.88 -13.53
N GLY A 15 1.19 -15.39 -12.46
CA GLY A 15 1.10 -14.00 -12.07
C GLY A 15 2.31 -13.53 -11.29
N LEU A 16 2.52 -12.22 -11.35
CA LEU A 16 3.58 -11.50 -10.67
C LEU A 16 2.94 -10.46 -9.77
N TYR A 17 3.45 -10.39 -8.54
CA TYR A 17 3.09 -9.35 -7.59
C TYR A 17 4.19 -8.29 -7.58
N LEU A 18 3.78 -7.02 -7.56
CA LEU A 18 4.72 -5.91 -7.46
C LEU A 18 4.27 -4.91 -6.38
N ASP A 19 5.26 -4.38 -5.65
CA ASP A 19 5.07 -3.21 -4.80
C ASP A 19 5.15 -1.94 -5.68
N ALA A 20 3.98 -1.42 -6.03
CA ALA A 20 3.82 -0.21 -6.83
C ALA A 20 4.39 1.02 -6.11
N GLY A 21 4.46 1.02 -4.78
CA GLY A 21 5.02 2.12 -4.00
C GLY A 21 6.46 2.43 -4.39
N GLN A 22 7.27 1.40 -4.68
CA GLN A 22 8.69 1.60 -5.04
C GLN A 22 8.88 2.40 -6.34
N PHE A 23 7.91 2.31 -7.27
CA PHE A 23 7.89 3.05 -8.53
C PHE A 23 7.53 4.53 -8.38
N LEU A 24 7.40 5.04 -7.14
CA LEU A 24 7.45 6.49 -6.89
C LEU A 24 8.86 7.07 -7.07
N SER A 25 9.88 6.25 -6.86
CA SER A 25 11.27 6.72 -6.79
C SER A 25 12.21 6.00 -7.74
N ALA A 26 11.96 4.72 -8.05
CA ALA A 26 12.91 3.91 -8.78
C ALA A 26 12.26 2.77 -9.59
N PRO A 27 12.07 2.96 -10.91
CA PRO A 27 12.01 4.22 -11.63
C PRO A 27 10.69 4.98 -11.34
N PRO A 28 10.68 6.32 -11.46
CA PRO A 28 9.46 7.10 -11.26
C PRO A 28 8.50 6.98 -12.49
N PRO A 29 7.21 7.33 -12.35
CA PRO A 29 6.19 7.09 -13.38
C PRO A 29 6.51 7.77 -14.72
N GLU A 30 7.16 8.94 -14.69
CA GLU A 30 7.52 9.70 -15.90
C GLU A 30 8.60 9.00 -16.73
N VAL A 31 9.38 8.11 -16.12
CA VAL A 31 10.36 7.28 -16.83
C VAL A 31 9.65 6.08 -17.46
N LEU A 32 8.75 5.43 -16.72
CA LEU A 32 7.97 4.30 -17.22
C LEU A 32 7.10 4.70 -18.42
N GLN A 33 6.45 5.86 -18.36
CA GLN A 33 5.58 6.35 -19.44
C GLN A 33 6.31 6.64 -20.75
N LYS A 34 7.64 6.82 -20.73
CA LYS A 34 8.44 7.01 -21.95
C LYS A 34 8.73 5.71 -22.69
N HIS A 35 8.51 4.57 -22.05
CA HIS A 35 8.72 3.27 -22.68
C HIS A 35 7.53 2.93 -23.60
N PRO A 36 7.76 2.33 -24.79
CA PRO A 36 6.68 2.04 -25.75
C PRO A 36 5.49 1.28 -25.16
N ASP A 37 5.77 0.25 -24.35
CA ASP A 37 4.75 -0.56 -23.65
C ASP A 37 4.67 -0.22 -22.15
N LYS A 38 5.00 1.02 -21.79
CA LYS A 38 5.06 1.53 -20.42
C LYS A 38 5.78 0.56 -19.45
N GLY A 39 5.24 0.32 -18.25
CA GLY A 39 5.80 -0.57 -17.24
C GLY A 39 5.96 -2.03 -17.69
N ARG A 40 5.05 -2.56 -18.51
CA ARG A 40 5.15 -3.94 -19.03
C ARG A 40 6.37 -4.12 -19.92
N GLY A 41 6.59 -3.17 -20.83
CA GLY A 41 7.78 -3.17 -21.67
C GLY A 41 9.04 -2.96 -20.85
N PHE A 42 9.01 -2.04 -19.88
CA PHE A 42 10.16 -1.76 -19.02
C PHE A 42 10.60 -2.99 -18.23
N LEU A 43 9.65 -3.76 -17.68
CA LEU A 43 9.93 -4.97 -16.90
C LEU A 43 10.12 -6.22 -17.78
N SER A 44 9.86 -6.12 -19.09
CA SER A 44 9.85 -7.24 -20.03
C SER A 44 8.92 -8.37 -19.58
N TRP A 45 7.77 -8.02 -18.99
CA TRP A 45 6.75 -8.96 -18.53
C TRP A 45 5.50 -8.82 -19.40
N ARG A 46 5.29 -9.79 -20.30
CA ARG A 46 4.23 -9.70 -21.31
C ARG A 46 3.07 -10.67 -21.05
N ASP A 47 3.35 -11.86 -20.55
CA ASP A 47 2.38 -12.96 -20.56
C ASP A 47 1.81 -13.31 -19.18
N GLN A 48 2.37 -12.76 -18.11
CA GLN A 48 1.91 -12.99 -16.73
C GLN A 48 0.87 -11.95 -16.30
N VAL A 49 -0.06 -12.40 -15.46
CA VAL A 49 -0.99 -11.48 -14.77
C VAL A 49 -0.20 -10.61 -13.80
N LEU A 50 -0.26 -9.30 -13.98
CA LEU A 50 0.46 -8.34 -13.16
C LEU A 50 -0.47 -7.78 -12.08
N VAL A 51 -0.14 -8.07 -10.83
CA VAL A 51 -0.86 -7.57 -9.65
C VAL A 51 -0.02 -6.49 -8.98
N ALA A 52 -0.59 -5.30 -8.84
CA ALA A 52 0.06 -4.15 -8.22
C ALA A 52 -0.62 -3.74 -6.91
N ALA A 53 0.16 -3.58 -5.85
CA ALA A 53 -0.35 -2.97 -4.63
C ALA A 53 0.69 -2.02 -4.05
N VAL A 54 0.26 -1.14 -3.17
CA VAL A 54 1.07 -0.04 -2.63
C VAL A 54 2.12 -0.50 -1.62
N ARG A 55 1.98 -1.72 -1.10
CA ARG A 55 2.82 -2.27 -0.04
C ARG A 55 3.20 -3.70 -0.34
N ASP A 56 4.37 -4.10 0.14
CA ASP A 56 4.79 -5.49 0.18
C ASP A 56 4.17 -6.19 1.42
N PRO A 57 3.37 -7.27 1.25
CA PRO A 57 2.75 -7.97 2.37
C PRO A 57 3.77 -8.72 3.24
N MET A 58 4.97 -8.97 2.73
CA MET A 58 6.05 -9.64 3.44
C MET A 58 6.87 -8.67 4.28
N LEU A 59 6.79 -7.36 4.00
CA LEU A 59 7.54 -6.34 4.74
C LEU A 59 6.60 -5.54 5.64
N PRO A 60 6.77 -5.62 6.97
CA PRO A 60 6.08 -4.73 7.89
C PRO A 60 6.64 -3.31 7.71
N THR A 61 6.13 -2.58 6.72
CA THR A 61 6.43 -1.17 6.46
C THR A 61 5.67 -0.31 7.46
N PHE A 62 6.05 -0.44 8.74
CA PHE A 62 5.51 0.31 9.86
C PHE A 62 6.47 1.44 10.26
N SER A 63 6.94 2.28 9.33
CA SER A 63 7.55 3.54 9.75
C SER A 63 6.43 4.52 10.12
N SER A 64 6.14 4.56 11.41
CA SER A 64 5.31 5.57 12.08
C SER A 64 3.95 5.85 11.41
N TRP A 65 2.90 5.25 11.98
CA TRP A 65 1.49 5.60 11.72
C TRP A 65 1.17 7.03 12.20
N HIS A 66 1.87 8.03 11.67
CA HIS A 66 1.67 9.42 11.99
C HIS A 66 0.59 9.95 11.08
N LYS A 67 -0.65 9.82 11.56
CA LYS A 67 -1.86 10.50 11.07
C LYS A 67 -1.92 10.50 9.55
N THR A 68 -2.51 9.46 8.97
CA THR A 68 -3.11 9.54 7.64
C THR A 68 -3.89 10.85 7.60
N LYS A 69 -3.37 11.85 6.88
CA LYS A 69 -4.10 13.09 6.64
C LYS A 69 -5.17 12.70 5.62
N ASP A 70 -6.33 13.35 5.63
CA ASP A 70 -7.44 13.06 4.70
C ASP A 70 -7.07 13.12 3.19
N LYS A 71 -5.81 13.43 2.86
CA LYS A 71 -5.28 13.63 1.51
C LYS A 71 -4.33 12.53 1.03
N GLY A 72 -3.86 11.62 1.89
CA GLY A 72 -2.91 10.58 1.49
C GLY A 72 -2.34 9.75 2.63
N ILE A 73 -1.55 8.74 2.28
CA ILE A 73 -0.87 7.83 3.20
C ILE A 73 0.65 8.05 3.18
N LYS A 74 1.35 7.61 4.23
CA LYS A 74 2.80 7.44 4.17
C LYS A 74 3.15 6.03 3.71
N VAL A 75 4.11 5.94 2.79
CA VAL A 75 4.69 4.69 2.30
C VAL A 75 6.19 4.69 2.54
N ASP A 76 6.72 3.54 2.92
CA ASP A 76 8.15 3.34 3.12
C ASP A 76 8.76 2.78 1.85
N LEU A 77 9.60 3.58 1.20
CA LEU A 77 10.35 3.14 0.03
C LEU A 77 11.76 2.76 0.44
N ILE A 78 12.45 2.01 -0.42
CA ILE A 78 13.89 1.77 -0.29
C ILE A 78 14.65 3.10 -0.21
N SER A 79 14.19 4.14 -0.91
CA SER A 79 14.78 5.48 -0.88
C SER A 79 14.39 6.31 0.36
N GLY A 80 13.51 5.81 1.22
CA GLY A 80 12.95 6.52 2.38
C GLY A 80 11.44 6.73 2.31
N ALA A 81 10.88 7.28 3.39
CA ALA A 81 9.43 7.47 3.53
C ALA A 81 8.91 8.64 2.68
N LEU A 82 7.79 8.43 1.97
CA LEU A 82 7.14 9.43 1.13
C LEU A 82 5.63 9.49 1.37
N GLU A 83 5.04 10.66 1.11
CA GLU A 83 3.58 10.84 1.10
C GLU A 83 3.01 10.46 -0.27
N LEU A 84 2.05 9.55 -0.26
CA LEU A 84 1.35 9.03 -1.43
C LEU A 84 -0.11 9.46 -1.38
N THR A 85 -0.50 10.29 -2.34
CA THR A 85 -1.90 10.69 -2.55
C THR A 85 -2.58 9.74 -3.54
N PRO A 86 -3.93 9.67 -3.56
CA PRO A 86 -4.64 8.87 -4.56
C PRO A 86 -4.28 9.22 -6.01
N GLY A 87 -4.12 10.51 -6.32
CA GLY A 87 -3.73 10.96 -7.67
C GLY A 87 -2.36 10.41 -8.07
N ARG A 88 -1.34 10.58 -7.21
CA ARG A 88 -0.01 10.03 -7.46
C ARG A 88 -0.01 8.51 -7.56
N TYR A 89 -0.88 7.83 -6.82
CA TYR A 89 -1.01 6.38 -6.93
C TYR A 89 -1.58 5.96 -8.30
N LEU A 90 -2.60 6.67 -8.78
CA LEU A 90 -3.17 6.41 -10.11
C LEU A 90 -2.17 6.69 -11.24
N ASP A 91 -1.31 7.71 -11.09
CA ASP A 91 -0.24 7.98 -12.06
C ASP A 91 0.72 6.78 -12.19
N ILE A 92 1.06 6.14 -11.06
CA ILE A 92 1.88 4.93 -11.04
C ILE A 92 1.15 3.76 -11.68
N VAL A 93 -0.13 3.54 -11.33
CA VAL A 93 -0.94 2.45 -11.89
C VAL A 93 -1.05 2.60 -13.41
N GLU A 94 -1.29 3.81 -13.90
CA GLU A 94 -1.33 4.09 -15.34
C GLU A 94 0.02 3.83 -16.02
N ALA A 95 1.12 4.18 -15.34
CA ALA A 95 2.46 3.96 -15.84
C ALA A 95 2.86 2.47 -15.83
N LEU A 96 2.38 1.68 -14.87
CA LEU A 96 2.70 0.25 -14.76
C LEU A 96 1.82 -0.64 -15.63
N GLN A 97 0.57 -0.23 -15.88
CA GLN A 97 -0.45 -1.04 -16.57
C GLN A 97 -0.63 -2.46 -15.99
N PRO A 98 -0.86 -2.60 -14.68
CA PRO A 98 -1.17 -3.89 -14.09
C PRO A 98 -2.55 -4.39 -14.56
N ASP A 99 -2.75 -5.70 -14.55
CA ASP A 99 -4.07 -6.29 -14.81
C ASP A 99 -5.01 -6.09 -13.61
N ILE A 100 -4.44 -6.15 -12.41
CA ILE A 100 -5.15 -6.01 -11.15
C ILE A 100 -4.36 -5.05 -10.27
N PHE A 101 -5.02 -4.07 -9.67
CA PHE A 101 -4.40 -3.24 -8.65
C PHE A 101 -5.27 -3.12 -7.40
N ALA A 102 -4.62 -3.07 -6.24
CA ALA A 102 -5.28 -2.84 -4.97
C ALA A 102 -5.61 -1.34 -4.81
N SER A 103 -6.77 -1.01 -4.27
CA SER A 103 -7.08 0.39 -3.95
C SER A 103 -6.17 0.90 -2.83
N LEU A 104 -5.92 2.21 -2.84
CA LEU A 104 -5.24 2.87 -1.72
C LEU A 104 -6.17 2.83 -0.49
N GLY A 105 -5.81 2.02 0.51
CA GLY A 105 -6.59 1.84 1.75
C GLY A 105 -5.90 2.43 2.98
N ASP A 106 -6.70 2.85 3.96
CA ASP A 106 -6.24 3.21 5.32
C ASP A 106 -6.22 1.96 6.21
N GLU A 107 -5.24 1.09 5.98
CA GLU A 107 -5.14 -0.23 6.62
C GLU A 107 -4.64 -0.15 8.05
N ILE A 108 -5.53 -0.03 9.04
CA ILE A 108 -5.16 -0.03 10.45
C ILE A 108 -4.77 -1.46 10.88
N PRO A 109 -3.53 -1.70 11.33
CA PRO A 109 -3.14 -3.02 11.81
C PRO A 109 -4.01 -3.46 12.99
N THR A 110 -4.47 -4.71 12.98
CA THR A 110 -5.36 -5.25 14.03
C THR A 110 -4.77 -5.09 15.45
N GLU A 111 -3.44 -5.15 15.57
CA GLU A 111 -2.75 -4.96 16.85
C GLU A 111 -2.91 -3.54 17.41
N VAL A 112 -3.03 -2.53 16.55
CA VAL A 112 -3.22 -1.12 16.96
C VAL A 112 -4.67 -0.87 17.39
N SER A 113 -5.65 -1.50 16.71
CA SER A 113 -7.07 -1.30 17.04
C SER A 113 -7.42 -1.82 18.44
N SER A 114 -6.75 -2.89 18.90
CA SER A 114 -6.93 -3.44 20.25
C SER A 114 -6.58 -2.46 21.38
N ARG A 115 -5.58 -1.59 21.16
CA ARG A 115 -5.20 -0.54 22.14
C ARG A 115 -6.17 0.63 22.15
N ILE A 116 -6.72 1.00 21.00
CA ILE A 116 -7.71 2.09 20.88
C ILE A 116 -9.03 1.69 21.54
N CYS A 117 -9.46 0.44 21.36
CA CYS A 117 -10.69 -0.07 21.98
C CYS A 117 -10.58 -0.22 23.51
N GLN A 118 -9.40 -0.57 24.03
CA GLN A 118 -9.17 -0.61 25.48
C GLN A 118 -9.16 0.76 26.15
N THR A 119 -8.80 1.83 25.42
CA THR A 119 -8.76 3.19 26.00
C THR A 119 -10.16 3.82 26.12
N GLN A 120 -11.17 3.28 25.42
CA GLN A 120 -12.54 3.79 25.46
C GLN A 120 -13.44 3.09 26.50
N HIS A 121 -13.02 1.95 27.05
CA HIS A 121 -13.71 1.30 28.15
C HIS A 121 -12.99 1.60 29.47
N PHE A 122 -13.41 2.67 30.16
CA PHE A 122 -13.41 2.87 31.63
C PHE A 122 -13.35 4.37 31.98
N ARG A 123 -14.36 5.13 31.57
CA ARG A 123 -14.84 6.27 32.37
C ARG A 123 -16.34 6.09 32.61
N PHE A 124 -16.69 5.14 33.46
CA PHE A 124 -17.96 5.25 34.17
C PHE A 124 -17.86 6.49 35.06
N HIS A 125 -18.54 7.57 34.67
CA HIS A 125 -18.83 8.65 35.60
C HIS A 125 -19.63 8.04 36.77
N PRO A 126 -19.17 8.18 38.02
CA PRO A 126 -20.00 7.79 39.15
C PRO A 126 -21.26 8.67 39.12
N MET A 127 -22.40 8.03 38.90
CA MET A 127 -23.72 8.63 39.05
C MET A 127 -23.81 9.27 40.44
N ARG A 128 -23.90 10.60 40.51
CA ARG A 128 -24.19 11.30 41.76
C ARG A 128 -25.59 10.89 42.21
N LEU A 129 -25.65 10.13 43.29
CA LEU A 129 -26.88 9.88 44.04
C LEU A 129 -27.37 11.22 44.63
N TRP A 130 -28.56 11.66 44.23
CA TRP A 130 -29.26 12.81 44.80
C TRP A 130 -29.59 12.54 46.28
N PRO A 131 -29.50 13.53 47.21
CA PRO A 131 -29.88 13.29 48.59
C PRO A 131 -31.41 13.25 48.72
N ARG A 132 -31.95 12.16 49.25
CA ARG A 132 -33.32 12.14 49.78
C ARG A 132 -33.38 13.03 51.01
N ARG A 133 -34.12 14.15 50.91
CA ARG A 133 -34.52 14.95 52.07
C ARG A 133 -35.48 14.11 52.93
N ARG A 134 -35.25 14.11 54.24
CA ARG A 134 -36.19 13.60 55.26
C ARG A 134 -37.32 14.59 55.46
#